data_AF-A0A7J2NP56-F1
#
_entry.id   AF-A0A7J2NP56-F1
#
_cell.length_a   1.000
_cell.length_b   1.000
_cell.length_c   1.000
_cell.angle_alpha   90.00
_cell.angle_beta   90.00
_cell.angle_gamma   90.00
#
_symmetry.space_group_name_H-M   'P 1'
#
loop_
_entity.id
_entity.type
_entity.pdbx_description
1 polymer ?
#
loop_
_entity_poly.entity_id
_entity_poly.type
_entity_poly.pdbx_seq_one_letter_code
_entity_poly.pdbx_strand_id
1 'polypeptide(L)'
;MSKSKETPRQYQEGLFTAISIGFFLLLVGTLFVINPNLFSSIIDFFKDFKLVQVFPNTSNIMFPAPEYPQLHQTVYQAARQFSIAIGVFQVVILALRFVIPSSWGKRSETVGNFVYWIGANFLIQSFLIGNTQWFVFWSTIIILAGVSIIVRAVIMAAARI
;
A
#
# COMPACT_ATOMS: atom_id res chain seq x y z
N MET A 1 -15.79 32.86 21.31
CA MET A 1 -15.57 31.89 20.20
C MET A 1 -14.31 32.33 19.45
N SER A 2 -13.15 31.80 19.83
CA SER A 2 -11.86 32.22 19.27
C SER A 2 -11.65 31.52 17.92
N LYS A 3 -11.66 32.30 16.83
CA LYS A 3 -11.32 31.84 15.49
C LYS A 3 -9.81 31.60 15.46
N SER A 4 -9.35 30.37 15.66
CA SER A 4 -7.93 30.04 15.58
C SER A 4 -7.45 30.36 14.15
N LYS A 5 -6.59 31.37 14.01
CA LYS A 5 -5.92 31.67 12.74
C LYS A 5 -4.95 30.52 12.46
N GLU A 6 -5.37 29.57 11.63
CA GLU A 6 -4.47 28.54 11.13
C GLU A 6 -3.29 29.21 10.41
N THR A 7 -2.08 28.70 10.67
CA THR A 7 -0.90 29.18 9.94
C THR A 7 -1.00 28.73 8.47
N PRO A 8 -0.48 29.50 7.50
CA PRO A 8 -0.58 29.16 6.06
C PRO A 8 -0.12 27.73 5.73
N ARG A 9 0.84 27.22 6.51
CA ARG A 9 1.40 25.87 6.39
C ARG A 9 0.43 24.76 6.85
N GLN A 10 -0.36 25.00 7.90
CA GLN A 10 -1.38 24.05 8.38
C GLN A 10 -2.51 23.90 7.37
N TYR A 11 -2.98 25.02 6.81
CA TYR A 11 -4.01 25.01 5.78
C TYR A 11 -3.58 24.23 4.52
N GLN A 12 -2.35 24.43 4.06
CA GLN A 12 -1.79 23.69 2.92
C GLN A 12 -1.71 22.18 3.16
N GLU A 13 -1.29 21.74 4.35
CA GLU A 13 -1.27 20.31 4.68
C GLU A 13 -2.70 19.73 4.84
N GLY A 14 -3.66 20.53 5.29
CA GLY A 14 -5.08 20.19 5.28
C GLY A 14 -5.60 19.92 3.87
N LEU A 15 -5.22 20.75 2.89
CA LEU A 15 -5.55 20.55 1.48
C LEU A 15 -4.93 19.27 0.91
N PHE A 16 -3.65 18.99 1.17
CA PHE A 16 -3.02 17.72 0.75
C PHE A 16 -3.74 16.50 1.34
N THR A 17 -4.16 16.60 2.59
CA THR A 17 -4.91 15.54 3.27
C THR A 17 -6.28 15.34 2.62
N ALA A 18 -7.03 16.42 2.38
CA ALA A 18 -8.33 16.36 1.71
C ALA A 18 -8.24 15.77 0.29
N ILE A 19 -7.25 16.20 -0.49
CA ILE A 19 -6.98 15.66 -1.84
C ILE A 19 -6.67 14.17 -1.76
N SER A 20 -5.83 13.75 -0.80
CA SER A 20 -5.46 12.33 -0.63
C SER A 20 -6.65 11.47 -0.25
N ILE A 21 -7.53 11.95 0.63
CA ILE A 21 -8.77 11.25 1.02
C ILE A 21 -9.71 11.14 -0.19
N GLY A 22 -9.92 12.23 -0.92
CA GLY A 22 -10.76 12.23 -2.12
C GLY A 22 -10.24 11.27 -3.19
N PHE A 23 -8.94 11.30 -3.46
CA PHE A 23 -8.29 10.35 -4.38
C PHE A 23 -8.46 8.90 -3.91
N PHE A 24 -8.26 8.61 -2.63
CA PHE A 24 -8.44 7.27 -2.08
C PHE A 24 -9.87 6.75 -2.29
N LEU A 25 -10.89 7.57 -2.00
CA LEU A 25 -12.29 7.20 -2.20
C LEU A 25 -12.61 6.95 -3.68
N LEU A 26 -12.13 7.81 -4.58
CA LEU A 26 -12.29 7.63 -6.02
C LEU A 26 -11.58 6.38 -6.52
N LEU A 27 -10.37 6.10 -6.03
CA LEU A 27 -9.62 4.91 -6.38
C LEU A 27 -10.35 3.65 -5.96
N VAL A 28 -10.83 3.60 -4.71
CA VAL A 28 -11.62 2.47 -4.21
C VAL A 28 -12.85 2.27 -5.09
N GLY A 29 -13.66 3.32 -5.32
CA GLY A 29 -14.84 3.22 -6.18
C GLY A 29 -14.50 2.73 -7.59
N THR A 30 -13.42 3.24 -8.18
CA THR A 30 -12.94 2.87 -9.52
C THR A 30 -12.53 1.40 -9.59
N LEU A 31 -11.88 0.86 -8.56
CA LEU A 31 -11.50 -0.56 -8.52
C LEU A 31 -12.71 -1.49 -8.51
N PHE A 32 -13.79 -1.12 -7.82
CA PHE A 32 -15.06 -1.88 -7.83
C PHE A 32 -15.77 -1.81 -9.19
N VAL A 33 -15.58 -0.73 -9.95
CA VAL A 33 -16.13 -0.60 -11.31
C VAL A 33 -15.31 -1.41 -12.32
N ILE A 34 -13.99 -1.38 -12.22
CA ILE A 34 -13.08 -2.06 -13.16
C ILE A 34 -13.09 -3.59 -12.95
N ASN A 35 -13.17 -4.05 -11.71
CA ASN A 35 -13.14 -5.47 -11.37
C ASN A 35 -14.57 -5.94 -11.05
N PRO A 36 -15.31 -6.50 -12.03
CA PRO A 36 -16.65 -7.01 -11.77
C PRO A 36 -16.57 -8.11 -10.72
N ASN A 37 -17.58 -8.18 -9.84
CA ASN A 37 -17.65 -9.18 -8.77
C ASN A 37 -16.48 -9.12 -7.77
N LEU A 38 -15.78 -7.99 -7.65
CA LEU A 38 -14.73 -7.81 -6.65
C LEU A 38 -15.26 -8.05 -5.23
N PHE A 39 -16.47 -7.58 -4.93
CA PHE A 39 -17.08 -7.78 -3.61
C PHE A 39 -17.27 -9.26 -3.27
N SER A 40 -17.86 -10.05 -4.17
CA SER A 40 -18.04 -11.49 -3.93
C SER A 40 -16.70 -12.21 -3.86
N SER A 41 -15.74 -11.85 -4.74
CA SER A 41 -14.38 -12.41 -4.72
C SER A 41 -13.67 -12.16 -3.38
N ILE A 42 -13.87 -11.00 -2.76
CA ILE A 42 -13.32 -10.69 -1.43
C ILE A 42 -13.96 -11.60 -0.37
N ILE A 43 -15.28 -11.76 -0.40
CA ILE A 43 -15.98 -12.64 0.54
C ILE A 43 -15.52 -14.09 0.39
N ASP A 44 -15.40 -14.56 -0.84
CA ASP A 44 -14.95 -15.92 -1.14
C ASP A 44 -13.49 -16.14 -0.72
N PHE A 45 -12.64 -15.14 -0.91
CA PHE A 45 -11.26 -15.15 -0.40
C PHE A 45 -11.19 -15.35 1.11
N PHE A 46 -11.97 -14.61 1.90
CA PHE A 46 -11.97 -14.78 3.35
C PHE A 46 -12.60 -16.09 3.83
N LYS A 47 -13.58 -16.63 3.08
CA LYS A 47 -14.17 -17.94 3.39
C LYS A 47 -13.21 -19.11 3.12
N ASP A 48 -12.28 -18.93 2.19
CA ASP A 48 -11.29 -19.93 1.82
C ASP A 48 -10.12 -20.04 2.81
N PHE A 49 -10.06 -19.17 3.83
CA PHE A 49 -9.02 -19.25 4.86
C PHE A 49 -9.18 -20.50 5.70
N LYS A 50 -8.15 -21.35 5.67
CA LYS A 50 -8.01 -22.52 6.53
C LYS A 50 -6.63 -22.57 7.14
N LEU A 51 -6.47 -23.44 8.13
CA LEU A 51 -5.17 -23.77 8.68
C LEU A 51 -4.44 -24.68 7.67
N VAL A 52 -3.47 -24.10 6.97
CA VAL A 52 -2.66 -24.81 5.97
C VAL A 52 -1.29 -25.11 6.56
N GLN A 53 -0.76 -26.31 6.28
CA GLN A 53 0.59 -26.68 6.68
C GLN A 53 1.62 -25.94 5.85
N VAL A 54 2.57 -25.28 6.51
CA VAL A 54 3.61 -24.49 5.84
C VAL A 54 4.77 -25.36 5.35
N PHE A 55 5.05 -26.46 6.06
CA PHE A 55 6.12 -27.40 5.73
C PHE A 55 5.56 -28.82 5.69
N PRO A 56 5.61 -29.51 4.54
CA PRO A 56 5.06 -30.87 4.41
C PRO A 56 5.69 -31.92 5.34
N ASN A 57 6.89 -31.66 5.87
CA ASN A 57 7.74 -32.66 6.53
C ASN A 57 8.24 -32.29 7.94
N THR A 58 7.81 -31.15 8.50
CA THR A 58 8.24 -30.70 9.84
C THR A 58 7.00 -30.49 10.70
N SER A 59 7.07 -30.95 11.96
CA SER A 59 6.07 -30.80 13.03
C SER A 59 4.93 -29.81 12.72
N ASN A 60 3.69 -30.32 12.70
CA ASN A 60 2.35 -29.72 12.58
C ASN A 60 2.16 -28.17 12.71
N ILE A 61 3.02 -27.37 12.11
CA ILE A 61 2.97 -25.91 12.14
C ILE A 61 2.01 -25.49 11.05
N MET A 62 0.79 -25.16 11.50
CA MET A 62 -0.28 -24.69 10.64
C MET A 62 -0.45 -23.19 10.80
N PHE A 63 -0.58 -22.49 9.68
CA PHE A 63 -0.87 -21.06 9.67
C PHE A 63 -2.11 -20.78 8.81
N PRO A 64 -2.86 -19.72 9.13
CA PRO A 64 -4.01 -19.32 8.33
C PRO A 64 -3.56 -18.85 6.94
N ALA A 65 -4.06 -19.51 5.91
CA ALA A 65 -3.86 -19.16 4.52
C ALA A 65 -5.10 -19.56 3.68
N PRO A 66 -5.33 -18.92 2.53
CA PRO A 66 -6.31 -19.42 1.57
C PRO A 66 -5.91 -20.84 1.14
N GLU A 67 -6.85 -21.78 1.22
CA GLU A 67 -6.64 -23.17 0.80
C GLU A 67 -6.28 -23.26 -0.68
N TYR A 68 -6.91 -22.42 -1.51
CA TYR A 68 -6.67 -22.35 -2.96
C TYR A 68 -6.32 -20.92 -3.39
N PRO A 69 -5.07 -20.47 -3.19
CA PRO A 69 -4.65 -19.10 -3.53
C PRO A 69 -4.87 -18.74 -5.00
N GLN A 70 -4.79 -19.74 -5.91
CA GLN A 70 -4.97 -19.54 -7.35
C GLN A 70 -6.40 -19.13 -7.74
N LEU A 71 -7.41 -19.40 -6.91
CA LEU A 71 -8.80 -19.03 -7.20
C LEU A 71 -9.09 -17.54 -6.92
N HIS A 72 -8.24 -16.88 -6.14
CA HIS A 72 -8.46 -15.51 -5.66
C HIS A 72 -7.66 -14.46 -6.44
N GLN A 73 -7.29 -14.79 -7.68
CA GLN A 73 -6.51 -13.90 -8.56
C GLN A 73 -7.17 -12.54 -8.76
N THR A 74 -8.50 -12.47 -8.82
CA THR A 74 -9.24 -11.19 -8.91
C THR A 74 -8.90 -10.24 -7.76
N VAL A 75 -8.80 -10.76 -6.53
CA VAL A 75 -8.45 -9.97 -5.34
C VAL A 75 -7.00 -9.49 -5.41
N TYR A 76 -6.08 -10.37 -5.85
CA TYR A 76 -4.67 -10.03 -5.99
C TYR A 76 -4.43 -9.00 -7.11
N GLN A 77 -5.15 -9.10 -8.23
CA GLN A 77 -5.11 -8.12 -9.31
C GLN A 77 -5.66 -6.76 -8.86
N ALA A 78 -6.77 -6.73 -8.13
CA ALA A 78 -7.31 -5.50 -7.58
C ALA A 78 -6.33 -4.84 -6.59
N ALA A 79 -5.71 -5.64 -5.72
CA ALA A 79 -4.67 -5.15 -4.80
C ALA A 79 -3.44 -4.61 -5.55
N ARG A 80 -3.03 -5.28 -6.65
CA ARG A 80 -1.94 -4.81 -7.52
C ARG A 80 -2.28 -3.47 -8.17
N GLN A 81 -3.46 -3.35 -8.77
CA GLN A 81 -3.95 -2.11 -9.40
C GLN A 81 -4.02 -0.97 -8.38
N PHE A 82 -4.53 -1.24 -7.18
CA PHE A 82 -4.52 -0.28 -6.07
C PHE A 82 -3.10 0.20 -5.75
N SER A 83 -2.15 -0.74 -5.61
CA SER A 83 -0.75 -0.45 -5.29
C SER A 83 -0.08 0.42 -6.36
N ILE A 84 -0.33 0.14 -7.65
CA ILE A 84 0.15 0.97 -8.77
C ILE A 84 -0.44 2.37 -8.70
N ALA A 85 -1.76 2.48 -8.54
CA ALA A 85 -2.45 3.76 -8.54
C ALA A 85 -1.99 4.66 -7.38
N ILE A 86 -1.83 4.10 -6.18
CA ILE A 86 -1.27 4.85 -5.04
C ILE A 86 0.19 5.22 -5.32
N GLY A 87 0.99 4.30 -5.88
CA GLY A 87 2.37 4.60 -6.27
C GLY A 87 2.47 5.81 -7.21
N VAL A 88 1.68 5.83 -8.29
CA VAL A 88 1.60 6.97 -9.22
C VAL A 88 1.14 8.23 -8.50
N PHE A 89 0.12 8.12 -7.65
CA PHE A 89 -0.36 9.26 -6.87
C PHE A 89 0.71 9.86 -5.95
N GLN A 90 1.54 9.03 -5.31
CA GLN A 90 2.65 9.54 -4.49
C GLN A 90 3.66 10.33 -5.32
N VAL A 91 3.92 9.96 -6.59
CA VAL A 91 4.77 10.76 -7.49
C VAL A 91 4.15 12.13 -7.76
N VAL A 92 2.85 12.18 -8.04
CA VAL A 92 2.12 13.43 -8.27
C VAL A 92 2.16 14.33 -7.03
N ILE A 93 1.89 13.78 -5.85
CA ILE A 93 1.97 14.52 -4.57
C ILE A 93 3.39 14.99 -4.31
N LEU A 94 4.40 14.17 -4.59
CA LEU A 94 5.80 14.56 -4.41
C LEU A 94 6.16 15.75 -5.32
N ALA A 95 5.78 15.71 -6.59
CA ALA A 95 5.97 16.80 -7.54
C ALA A 95 5.27 18.09 -7.05
N LEU A 96 4.02 17.98 -6.58
CA LEU A 96 3.27 19.12 -6.04
C LEU A 96 3.93 19.71 -4.78
N ARG A 97 4.53 18.87 -3.93
CA ARG A 97 5.32 19.27 -2.75
C ARG A 97 6.67 19.92 -3.09
N PHE A 98 7.13 19.83 -4.34
CA PHE A 98 8.27 20.63 -4.82
C PHE A 98 7.83 22.02 -5.27
N VAL A 99 6.63 22.15 -5.87
CA VAL A 99 6.06 23.44 -6.30
C VAL A 99 5.55 24.25 -5.11
N ILE A 100 4.87 23.61 -4.16
CA ILE A 100 4.34 24.24 -2.95
C ILE A 100 5.32 23.97 -1.79
N PRO A 101 5.84 24.99 -1.07
CA PRO A 101 6.83 24.80 0.00
C PRO A 101 6.33 23.85 1.11
N SER A 102 6.75 22.59 1.09
CA SER A 102 6.48 21.61 2.16
C SER A 102 7.75 21.28 2.95
N SER A 103 7.61 20.79 4.18
CA SER A 103 8.77 20.29 4.95
C SER A 103 9.45 19.11 4.26
N TRP A 104 10.77 19.00 4.45
CA TRP A 104 11.55 17.80 4.14
C TRP A 104 11.01 16.53 4.81
N GLY A 105 10.49 16.66 6.04
CA GLY A 105 9.82 15.55 6.73
C GLY A 105 8.64 14.98 5.93
N LYS A 106 7.84 15.84 5.28
CA LYS A 106 6.71 15.40 4.45
C LYS A 106 7.13 14.84 3.09
N ARG A 107 8.17 15.41 2.48
CA ARG A 107 8.75 14.86 1.25
C ARG A 107 9.31 13.45 1.48
N SER A 108 10.08 13.27 2.55
CA SER A 108 10.63 11.95 2.91
C SER A 108 9.53 10.91 3.19
N GLU A 109 8.41 11.33 3.78
CA GLU A 109 7.24 10.49 4.01
C GLU A 109 6.60 10.05 2.69
N THR A 110 6.37 10.98 1.77
CA THR A 110 5.86 10.67 0.42
C THR A 110 6.79 9.72 -0.35
N VAL A 111 8.11 9.90 -0.25
CA VAL A 111 9.08 8.99 -0.89
C VAL A 111 9.06 7.60 -0.26
N GLY A 112 9.05 7.49 1.07
CA GLY A 112 8.93 6.19 1.75
C GLY A 112 7.64 5.47 1.34
N ASN A 113 6.51 6.17 1.33
CA ASN A 113 5.23 5.62 0.87
C ASN A 113 5.30 5.16 -0.59
N PHE A 114 5.92 5.95 -1.47
CA PHE A 114 6.13 5.57 -2.87
C PHE A 114 6.91 4.25 -2.99
N VAL A 115 8.04 4.14 -2.29
CA VAL A 115 8.87 2.91 -2.28
C VAL A 115 8.05 1.70 -1.81
N TYR A 116 7.26 1.88 -0.74
CA TYR A 116 6.39 0.82 -0.24
C TYR A 116 5.35 0.39 -1.28
N TRP A 117 4.61 1.31 -1.89
CA TRP A 117 3.54 0.97 -2.82
C TRP A 117 4.04 0.42 -4.16
N ILE A 118 5.18 0.89 -4.67
CA ILE A 118 5.79 0.31 -5.87
C ILE A 118 6.37 -1.08 -5.57
N GLY A 119 7.06 -1.24 -4.44
CA GLY A 119 7.56 -2.54 -4.01
C GLY A 119 6.42 -3.53 -3.77
N ALA A 120 5.32 -3.10 -3.15
CA ALA A 120 4.15 -3.95 -2.91
C ALA A 120 3.53 -4.43 -4.23
N ASN A 121 3.43 -3.57 -5.25
CA ASN A 121 2.99 -3.99 -6.59
C ASN A 121 3.88 -5.10 -7.16
N PHE A 122 5.21 -4.93 -7.07
CA PHE A 122 6.16 -5.96 -7.51
C PHE A 122 5.96 -7.27 -6.74
N LEU A 123 5.87 -7.22 -5.40
CA LEU A 123 5.68 -8.40 -4.56
C LEU A 123 4.34 -9.11 -4.81
N ILE A 124 3.25 -8.37 -5.01
CA ILE A 124 1.95 -8.94 -5.37
C ILE A 124 2.06 -9.68 -6.71
N GLN A 125 2.69 -9.05 -7.71
CA GLN A 125 2.87 -9.67 -9.03
C GLN A 125 3.72 -10.94 -8.95
N SER A 126 4.86 -10.90 -8.27
CA SER A 126 5.78 -12.02 -8.19
C SER A 126 5.25 -13.17 -7.34
N PHE A 127 4.75 -12.85 -6.14
CA PHE A 127 4.44 -13.87 -5.14
C PHE A 127 2.97 -14.25 -5.10
N LEU A 128 2.02 -13.32 -5.24
CA LEU A 128 0.60 -13.68 -5.18
C LEU A 128 0.05 -14.11 -6.54
N ILE A 129 0.39 -13.38 -7.62
CA ILE A 129 -0.13 -13.66 -8.95
C ILE A 129 0.68 -14.74 -9.66
N GLY A 130 2.00 -14.56 -9.77
CA GLY A 130 2.87 -15.45 -10.53
C GLY A 130 3.09 -16.82 -9.89
N ASN A 131 3.44 -16.84 -8.60
CA ASN A 131 3.88 -18.07 -7.92
C ASN A 131 2.93 -18.57 -6.81
N THR A 132 1.89 -17.81 -6.45
CA THR A 132 0.96 -18.12 -5.33
C THR A 132 1.64 -18.44 -3.98
N GLN A 133 2.80 -17.85 -3.71
CA GLN A 133 3.58 -18.01 -2.49
C GLN A 133 3.11 -17.06 -1.37
N TRP A 134 1.98 -17.42 -0.75
CA TRP A 134 1.33 -16.62 0.30
C TRP A 134 2.25 -16.21 1.45
N PHE A 135 2.97 -17.15 2.06
CA PHE A 135 3.81 -16.86 3.22
C PHE A 135 5.06 -16.04 2.86
N VAL A 136 5.64 -16.31 1.69
CA VAL A 136 6.79 -15.54 1.18
C VAL A 136 6.37 -14.09 0.95
N PHE A 137 5.19 -13.86 0.36
CA PHE A 137 4.63 -12.52 0.19
C PHE A 137 4.52 -11.76 1.53
N TRP A 138 3.93 -12.35 2.57
CA TRP A 138 3.78 -11.66 3.86
C TRP A 138 5.10 -11.39 4.56
N SER A 139 6.07 -12.30 4.47
CA SER A 139 7.40 -12.04 5.03
C SER A 139 8.08 -10.87 4.30
N THR A 140 8.02 -10.84 2.97
CA THR A 140 8.65 -9.80 2.16
C THR A 140 7.93 -8.46 2.22
N ILE A 141 6.60 -8.41 2.36
CA ILE A 141 5.86 -7.15 2.53
C ILE A 141 6.21 -6.46 3.85
N ILE A 142 6.45 -7.22 4.92
CA ILE A 142 6.91 -6.70 6.22
C ILE A 142 8.34 -6.15 6.11
N ILE A 143 9.23 -6.89 5.44
CA ILE A 143 10.60 -6.41 5.17
C ILE A 143 10.57 -5.11 4.36
N LEU A 144 9.72 -5.03 3.33
CA LEU A 144 9.56 -3.83 2.51
C LEU A 144 9.05 -2.63 3.32
N ALA A 145 8.16 -2.86 4.29
CA ALA A 145 7.75 -1.80 5.23
C ALA A 145 8.93 -1.30 6.08
N GLY A 146 9.83 -2.19 6.51
CA GLY A 146 11.09 -1.78 7.16
C GLY A 146 11.97 -0.94 6.23
N VAL A 147 12.14 -1.38 4.99
CA VAL A 147 12.93 -0.65 3.98
C VAL A 147 12.36 0.75 3.73
N SER A 148 11.04 0.90 3.63
CA SER A 148 10.41 2.20 3.38
C SER A 148 10.65 3.20 4.52
N ILE A 149 10.64 2.71 5.78
CA ILE A 149 10.98 3.52 6.96
C ILE A 149 12.45 3.95 6.92
N ILE A 150 13.36 3.05 6.56
CA ILE A 150 14.79 3.36 6.44
C ILE A 150 15.02 4.42 5.36
N VAL A 151 14.42 4.27 4.18
CA VAL A 151 14.53 5.26 3.10
C VAL A 151 14.05 6.64 3.56
N ARG A 152 12.90 6.70 4.26
CA ARG A 152 12.40 7.95 4.84
C ARG A 152 13.42 8.58 5.80
N ALA A 153 14.01 7.77 6.68
CA ALA A 153 15.00 8.25 7.65
C ALA A 153 16.26 8.80 6.97
N VAL A 154 16.78 8.10 5.96
CA VAL A 154 17.96 8.51 5.19
C VAL A 154 17.73 9.85 4.49
N ILE A 155 16.59 10.03 3.81
CA ILE A 155 16.25 11.28 3.13
C ILE A 155 16.14 12.43 4.14
N MET A 156 15.54 12.16 5.30
CA MET A 156 15.41 13.17 6.35
C MET A 156 16.77 13.56 6.94
N ALA A 157 17.69 12.59 7.11
CA ALA A 157 19.05 12.85 7.57
C ALA A 157 19.85 13.65 6.54
N ALA A 158 19.80 13.27 5.26
CA ALA A 158 20.48 13.97 4.18
C ALA A 158 20.00 15.41 4.02
N ALA A 159 18.71 15.68 4.24
CA ALA A 159 18.15 17.03 4.17
C ALA A 159 18.50 17.94 5.37
N ARG A 160 19.16 17.40 6.41
CA ARG A 160 19.64 18.18 7.57
C ARG A 160 21.13 18.52 7.50
N ILE A 161 21.87 17.88 6.59
CA ILE A 161 23.27 18.15 6.29
C ILE A 161 23.33 19.32 5.31
#